data_AF-A0A920DVN6-F1
#
_entry.id   AF-A0A920DVN6-F1
#
_cell.length_a   1.000
_cell.length_b   1.000
_cell.length_c   1.000
_cell.angle_alpha   90.00
_cell.angle_beta   90.00
_cell.angle_gamma   90.00
#
_symmetry.space_group_name_H-M   'P 1'
#
loop_
_entity.id
_entity.type
_entity.pdbx_description
1 polymer ?
#
loop_
_entity_poly.entity_id
_entity_poly.type
_entity_poly.pdbx_seq_one_letter_code
_entity_poly.pdbx_strand_id
1 'polypeptide(L)' 'MISRFAIHKTIRIIRILFLGGFMQRNFEQVKINEIEINTLVEGDGKPVIFVHGWPESWYSWRNQIEPFKKQVIK' A
#
# COMPACT_ATOMS: atom_id res chain seq x y z
N MET A 1 16.66 -9.81 35.54
CA MET A 1 15.27 -9.64 35.06
C MET A 1 15.24 -8.69 33.86
N ILE A 2 16.00 -9.03 32.81
CA ILE A 2 16.01 -8.28 31.54
C ILE A 2 14.77 -8.75 30.79
N SER A 3 13.69 -7.99 30.99
CA SER A 3 12.32 -8.33 30.65
C SER A 3 12.18 -8.77 29.19
N ARG A 4 11.40 -9.83 28.94
CA ARG A 4 10.96 -10.32 27.60
C ARG A 4 10.51 -9.18 26.67
N PHE A 5 10.11 -8.04 27.23
CA PHE A 5 9.77 -6.81 26.52
C PHE A 5 10.92 -6.21 25.69
N ALA A 6 12.16 -6.20 26.21
CA ALA A 6 13.32 -5.67 25.49
C ALA A 6 13.71 -6.59 24.33
N ILE A 7 13.70 -7.90 24.56
CA ILE A 7 13.98 -8.93 23.54
C ILE A 7 12.92 -8.87 22.42
N HIS A 8 11.64 -8.71 22.77
CA HIS A 8 10.57 -8.64 21.77
C HIS A 8 10.63 -7.37 20.91
N LYS A 9 11.03 -6.21 21.48
CA LYS A 9 11.26 -4.99 20.69
C LYS A 9 12.44 -5.15 19.74
N THR A 10 13.55 -5.72 20.20
CA THR A 10 14.75 -5.95 19.37
C THR A 10 14.49 -6.96 18.26
N ILE A 11 13.80 -8.07 18.54
CA ILE A 11 13.40 -9.04 17.51
C ILE A 11 12.44 -8.40 16.49
N ARG A 12 11.50 -7.56 16.94
CA ARG A 12 10.58 -6.86 16.03
C ARG A 12 11.29 -5.86 15.11
N ILE A 13 12.30 -5.16 15.62
CA ILE A 13 13.15 -4.24 14.82
C ILE A 13 13.99 -5.02 13.82
N ILE A 14 14.63 -6.12 14.24
CA ILE A 14 15.41 -7.00 13.36
C ILE A 14 14.49 -7.60 12.27
N ARG A 15 13.25 -7.97 12.60
CA ARG A 15 12.26 -8.46 11.63
C ARG A 15 11.89 -7.42 10.57
N ILE A 16 11.76 -6.15 10.95
CA ILE A 16 11.48 -5.06 10.01
C ILE A 16 12.69 -4.79 9.10
N LEU A 17 13.89 -4.87 9.64
CA LEU A 17 15.15 -4.58 8.92
C LEU A 17 15.61 -5.74 8.02
N PHE A 18 15.38 -7.00 8.40
CA PHE A 18 15.89 -8.18 7.68
C PHE A 18 14.85 -8.99 6.91
N LEU A 19 13.55 -8.85 7.21
CA LEU A 19 12.47 -9.61 6.53
C LEU A 19 11.60 -8.75 5.62
N GLY A 20 12.09 -7.58 5.19
CA GLY A 20 11.57 -6.89 4.01
C GLY A 20 10.06 -6.63 4.04
N GLY A 21 9.67 -5.59 4.78
CA GLY A 21 8.27 -5.19 4.88
C GLY A 21 8.01 -3.73 4.54
N PHE A 22 8.85 -3.07 3.74
CA PHE A 22 8.33 -1.94 2.97
C PHE A 22 7.35 -2.56 1.98
N MET A 23 6.04 -2.36 2.19
CA MET A 23 5.05 -2.77 1.20
C MET A 23 5.36 -1.99 -0.08
N GLN A 24 6.09 -2.62 -1.00
CA GLN A 24 6.40 -2.04 -2.29
C GLN A 24 5.08 -1.91 -3.03
N ARG A 25 4.53 -0.70 -3.03
CA ARG A 25 3.33 -0.34 -3.77
C ARG A 25 3.72 -0.10 -5.23
N ASN A 26 2.87 -0.54 -6.16
CA ASN A 26 3.10 -0.35 -7.58
C ASN A 26 2.57 1.02 -8.03
N PHE A 27 3.47 2.00 -8.11
CA PHE A 27 3.15 3.33 -8.63
C PHE A 27 3.50 3.42 -10.10
N GLU A 28 2.57 3.97 -10.86
CA GLU A 28 2.69 4.21 -12.29
C GLU A 28 2.39 5.66 -12.60
N GLN A 29 3.14 6.25 -13.52
CA GLN A 29 2.84 7.57 -14.05
C GLN A 29 1.91 7.43 -15.25
N VAL A 30 0.70 7.95 -15.12
CA VAL A 30 -0.30 7.92 -16.18
C VAL A 30 -0.34 9.28 -16.85
N LYS A 31 0.09 9.33 -18.11
CA LYS A 31 0.03 10.56 -18.92
C LYS A 31 -1.35 10.73 -19.54
N ILE A 32 -1.99 11.86 -19.24
CA ILE A 32 -3.29 12.27 -19.78
C ILE A 32 -3.14 13.67 -20.35
N ASN A 33 -3.23 13.79 -21.68
CA ASN A 33 -2.95 15.04 -22.39
C ASN A 33 -1.55 15.60 -22.03
N GLU A 34 -1.52 16.78 -21.41
CA GLU A 34 -0.30 17.47 -20.97
C GLU A 34 0.01 17.28 -19.47
N ILE A 35 -0.77 16.43 -18.77
CA ILE A 35 -0.64 16.19 -17.34
C ILE A 35 -0.14 14.76 -17.10
N GLU A 36 0.74 14.58 -16.12
CA GLU A 36 1.22 13.29 -15.64
C GLU A 36 0.70 13.05 -14.22
N ILE A 37 0.00 11.94 -14.01
CA ILE A 37 -0.63 11.61 -12.73
C ILE A 37 0.08 10.41 -12.10
N ASN A 38 0.63 10.61 -10.90
CA ASN A 38 1.14 9.53 -10.08
C ASN A 38 -0.01 8.68 -9.53
N THR A 39 -0.16 7.46 -10.04
CA THR A 39 -1.29 6.57 -9.75
C THR A 39 -0.78 5.30 -9.07
N LEU A 40 -1.48 4.86 -8.03
CA LEU A 40 -1.27 3.54 -7.44
C LEU A 40 -2.13 2.52 -8.19
N VAL A 41 -1.51 1.50 -8.79
CA VAL A 41 -2.19 0.44 -9.54
C VAL A 41 -1.98 -0.89 -8.84
N GLU A 42 -3.05 -1.53 -8.37
CA GLU A 42 -2.96 -2.82 -7.67
C GLU A 42 -4.12 -3.75 -7.99
N GLY A 43 -3.82 -5.04 -7.97
CA GLY A 43 -4.79 -6.11 -8.22
C GLY A 43 -4.92 -6.47 -9.69
N ASP A 44 -5.76 -7.46 -9.95
CA ASP A 44 -6.04 -7.98 -11.28
C ASP A 44 -7.55 -8.05 -11.51
N GLY A 45 -7.98 -7.90 -12.76
CA GLY A 45 -9.39 -8.03 -13.17
C GLY A 45 -10.01 -6.74 -13.69
N LYS A 46 -11.31 -6.56 -13.47
CA LYS A 46 -12.04 -5.40 -13.98
C LYS A 46 -11.59 -4.13 -13.22
N PRO A 47 -11.23 -3.04 -13.92
CA PRO A 47 -10.68 -1.86 -13.25
C PRO A 47 -11.73 -1.16 -12.38
N VAL A 48 -11.31 -0.74 -11.19
CA VAL A 48 -12.02 0.14 -10.27
C VAL A 48 -11.15 1.35 -9.99
N ILE A 49 -11.67 2.56 -10.18
CA ILE A 49 -10.91 3.81 -10.04
C ILE A 49 -11.31 4.50 -8.74
N PHE A 50 -10.33 4.80 -7.90
CA PHE A 50 -10.49 5.62 -6.71
C PHE A 50 -9.98 7.03 -6.99
N VAL A 51 -10.81 8.04 -6.70
CA VAL A 51 -10.46 9.46 -6.82
C VAL A 51 -10.58 10.08 -5.44
N HIS A 52 -9.52 10.76 -4.98
CA HIS A 52 -9.52 11.46 -3.70
C HIS A 52 -9.93 12.93 -3.87
N GLY A 53 -10.29 13.57 -2.76
CA GLY A 53 -10.54 15.01 -2.72
C GLY A 53 -9.29 15.81 -2.37
N TRP A 54 -9.49 17.11 -2.12
CA TRP A 54 -8.48 17.95 -1.48
C TRP A 54 -8.73 17.97 0.04
N PRO A 55 -7.71 17.94 0.92
CA PRO A 55 -6.26 17.83 0.67
C PRO A 55 -5.74 16.39 0.87
N GLU A 56 -6.19 15.43 0.05
CA GLU A 56 -5.88 14.01 0.24
C GLU A 56 -5.02 13.43 -0.90
N SER A 57 -4.71 12.14 -0.80
CA SER A 57 -4.01 11.36 -1.83
C SER A 57 -4.55 9.92 -1.86
N TRP A 58 -3.96 9.04 -2.67
CA TRP A 58 -4.27 7.60 -2.71
C TRP A 58 -4.34 6.95 -1.31
N TYR A 59 -3.58 7.49 -0.35
CA TYR A 59 -3.47 6.96 1.00
C TYR A 59 -4.81 6.95 1.78
N SER A 60 -5.75 7.81 1.42
CA SER A 60 -7.11 7.80 1.99
C SER A 60 -7.85 6.49 1.71
N TRP A 61 -7.46 5.77 0.65
CA TRP A 61 -8.07 4.50 0.23
C TRP A 61 -7.29 3.26 0.65
N ARG A 62 -6.20 3.38 1.42
CA ARG A 62 -5.30 2.25 1.76
C ARG A 62 -6.02 1.03 2.37
N ASN A 63 -7.13 1.25 3.07
CA ASN A 63 -7.92 0.18 3.70
C ASN A 63 -8.93 -0.44 2.73
N GLN A 64 -9.41 0.32 1.75
CA GLN A 64 -10.35 -0.13 0.73
C GLN A 64 -9.64 -0.90 -0.37
N ILE A 65 -8.41 -0.50 -0.74
CA ILE A 65 -7.68 -1.11 -1.85
C ILE A 65 -7.49 -2.62 -1.65
N GLU A 66 -7.10 -3.07 -0.45
CA GLU A 66 -6.81 -4.50 -0.20
C GLU A 66 -8.00 -5.44 -0.50
N PRO A 67 -9.24 -5.17 -0.05
CA PRO A 67 -10.42 -5.92 -0.46
C PRO A 67 -10.67 -6.00 -1.96
N PHE A 68 -10.31 -4.97 -2.74
CA PHE A 68 -10.56 -4.92 -4.18
C PHE A 68 -9.46 -5.58 -5.03
N LYS A 69 -8.26 -5.83 -4.49
CA LYS A 69 -7.14 -6.42 -5.24
C LYS A 69 -7.43 -7.80 -5.83
N LYS A 70 -8.23 -8.59 -5.12
CA LYS A 70 -8.67 -9.92 -5.55
C LYS A 70 -10.17 -9.86 -5.74
N GLN A 71 -10.61 -9.36 -6.87
CA GLN A 71 -12.02 -9.44 -7.20
C GLN A 71 -12.35 -10.91 -7.48
N VAL A 72 -12.82 -11.61 -6.44
CA VAL A 72 -13.40 -12.94 -6.58
C VAL A 72 -14.66 -12.76 -7.42
N ILE A 73 -14.57 -13.09 -8.70
CA ILE A 73 -15.71 -13.18 -9.59
C ILE A 73 -16.64 -14.22 -8.96
N LYS A 74 -17.78 -13.78 -8.43
CA LYS A 74 -18.88 -14.65 -8.05
C LYS A 74 -19.71 -15.00 -9.29
#